data_AF-A0A812YQA4-F1
#
_entry.id   AF-A0A812YQA4-F1
#
_cell.length_a   1.000
_cell.length_b   1.000
_cell.length_c   1.000
_cell.angle_alpha   90.00
_cell.angle_beta   90.00
_cell.angle_gamma   90.00
#
_symmetry.space_group_name_H-M   'P 1'
#
loop_
_entity.id
_entity.type
_entity.pdbx_description
1 polymer ?
#
loop_
_entity_poly.entity_id
_entity_poly.type
_entity_poly.pdbx_seq_one_letter_code
_entity_poly.pdbx_strand_id
1 'polypeptide(L)'
;MWCSVSLLSVSLLHPALGCNGNGDFCNLPFTKYTFAGTHNSNAYDLDLPDLIKEDIPLVDVNNILKGYYENHDLDLRQQLMFGIRAFMVDLCDPPDTPGAGPFVNCHGPTGQAAVRGKFEDDLDSVTEWINLHPRELIVLSPDNIPGGAGTRWEELMKTKFGGLGTGSPCVEIDGTTDVSSMSARSAVSCALIRDVPNDNVTMGALVDLNLRVVVWPVNWRGIFYSTYDEKIQPGATSERLQTDFMAYANGEKWGFPGRNHGFLFQVLGSAAFPSFAEWDACTNPMCKAIALDKLKDDLALDSVKTMSTRLNAELLQDDTTPHEYQSEETCPEYACGCLGYRSPLEVAHQKLIENGHGIQAMFVDYPEVGEKSNVVHVAARMNEANLRHLRGEDEPGADWWSCHWQPVTAISTSSLLVIFCSLYVFLMCRYPDHWGVWFWGQVRAYKARVAARKEGEERGREEARAYLYGEAQGAGNMDMSMPQQIPPGIAPIAAYGNPQADYAYPAYPPYPQQPQGKFQKFAETE
;
A
#
# COMPACT_ATOMS: atom_id res chain seq x y z
N MET A 1 27.00 -46.53 31.85
CA MET A 1 25.73 -45.79 31.63
C MET A 1 26.06 -44.50 30.91
N TRP A 2 25.88 -44.48 29.60
CA TRP A 2 26.03 -43.30 28.75
C TRP A 2 24.64 -43.02 28.16
N CYS A 3 24.04 -41.90 28.55
CA CYS A 3 22.78 -41.44 27.97
C CYS A 3 23.14 -40.73 26.66
N SER A 4 22.89 -41.41 25.54
CA SER A 4 22.82 -40.81 24.22
C SER A 4 21.65 -39.81 24.22
N VAL A 5 21.96 -38.53 24.38
CA VAL A 5 21.01 -37.46 24.10
C VAL A 5 20.86 -37.40 22.60
N SER A 6 19.83 -38.08 22.09
CA SER A 6 19.36 -37.93 20.73
C SER A 6 19.02 -36.47 20.50
N LEU A 7 19.86 -35.78 19.73
CA LEU A 7 19.52 -34.57 18.99
C LEU A 7 18.46 -34.96 17.94
N LEU A 8 17.25 -35.25 18.41
CA LEU A 8 16.05 -35.33 17.58
C LEU A 8 15.75 -33.91 17.11
N SER A 9 16.33 -33.58 15.96
CA SER A 9 15.72 -32.82 14.87
C SER A 9 14.61 -31.83 15.30
N VAL A 10 15.01 -30.68 15.84
CA VAL A 10 14.15 -29.50 16.00
C VAL A 10 13.85 -28.82 14.63
N SER A 11 14.25 -29.44 13.52
CA SER A 11 14.04 -28.95 12.16
C SER A 11 12.62 -29.14 11.61
N LEU A 12 11.70 -29.79 12.35
CA LEU A 12 10.31 -30.03 11.91
C LEU A 12 9.29 -29.01 12.47
N LEU A 13 9.74 -27.99 13.18
CA LEU A 13 8.89 -26.95 13.77
C LEU A 13 9.26 -25.53 13.29
N HIS A 14 9.98 -25.40 12.17
CA HIS A 14 9.85 -24.14 11.44
C HIS A 14 8.46 -24.17 10.82
N PRO A 15 7.51 -23.31 11.23
CA PRO A 15 6.26 -23.16 10.52
C PRO A 15 6.64 -22.99 9.05
N ALA A 16 6.04 -23.78 8.17
CA ALA A 16 6.34 -23.81 6.73
C ALA A 16 6.57 -22.37 6.25
N LEU A 17 7.85 -21.96 6.17
CA LEU A 17 8.15 -20.55 5.99
C LEU A 17 7.66 -20.22 4.58
N GLY A 18 6.66 -19.36 4.54
CA GLY A 18 5.93 -19.08 3.31
C GLY A 18 6.80 -18.39 2.27
N CYS A 19 6.38 -18.47 1.02
CA CYS A 19 7.00 -17.65 -0.03
C CYS A 19 6.48 -16.23 0.16
N ASN A 20 7.40 -15.29 0.39
CA ASN A 20 7.06 -13.90 0.71
C ASN A 20 6.04 -13.77 1.87
N GLY A 21 6.29 -14.49 2.97
CA GLY A 21 5.48 -14.41 4.19
C GLY A 21 4.25 -15.35 4.28
N ASN A 22 3.79 -15.99 3.19
CA ASN A 22 2.64 -16.90 3.21
C ASN A 22 2.92 -18.24 2.48
N GLY A 23 2.63 -19.36 3.16
CA GLY A 23 2.85 -20.71 2.64
C GLY A 23 2.05 -21.01 1.38
N ASP A 24 0.82 -20.49 1.30
CA ASP A 24 -0.05 -20.72 0.15
C ASP A 24 0.47 -20.03 -1.11
N PHE A 25 1.16 -18.89 -0.97
CA PHE A 25 1.73 -18.15 -2.10
C PHE A 25 2.81 -18.95 -2.85
N CYS A 26 3.43 -19.96 -2.22
CA CYS A 26 4.36 -20.84 -2.92
C CYS A 26 3.72 -21.62 -4.07
N ASN A 27 2.41 -21.82 -4.04
CA ASN A 27 1.68 -22.55 -5.10
C ASN A 27 1.27 -21.66 -6.26
N LEU A 28 1.38 -20.33 -6.13
CA LEU A 28 1.05 -19.42 -7.22
C LEU A 28 2.12 -19.55 -8.31
N PRO A 29 1.70 -19.68 -9.59
CA PRO A 29 2.57 -19.39 -10.72
C PRO A 29 3.20 -18.02 -10.55
N PHE A 30 4.49 -17.89 -10.90
CA PHE A 30 5.21 -16.62 -10.78
C PHE A 30 4.47 -15.49 -11.52
N THR A 31 3.92 -15.78 -12.69
CA THR A 31 3.12 -14.85 -13.53
C THR A 31 1.73 -14.54 -12.99
N LYS A 32 1.31 -15.19 -11.91
CA LYS A 32 0.03 -14.94 -11.21
C LYS A 32 0.25 -14.42 -9.79
N TYR A 33 1.49 -14.19 -9.39
CA TYR A 33 1.80 -13.51 -8.14
C TYR A 33 1.80 -11.99 -8.37
N THR A 34 1.17 -11.24 -7.48
CA THR A 34 1.16 -9.79 -7.45
C THR A 34 2.22 -9.28 -6.48
N PHE A 35 3.28 -8.66 -7.00
CA PHE A 35 4.34 -8.05 -6.21
C PHE A 35 3.96 -6.64 -5.76
N ALA A 36 4.16 -6.34 -4.47
CA ALA A 36 4.31 -4.95 -4.03
C ALA A 36 5.68 -4.44 -4.51
N GLY A 37 5.67 -3.35 -5.25
CA GLY A 37 6.85 -2.80 -5.91
C GLY A 37 7.06 -1.31 -5.71
N THR A 38 8.26 -0.85 -6.05
CA THR A 38 8.66 0.56 -6.05
C THR A 38 9.15 0.98 -7.43
N HIS A 39 8.65 2.10 -7.94
CA HIS A 39 9.13 2.71 -9.20
C HIS A 39 10.33 3.59 -8.88
N ASN A 40 11.38 3.59 -9.70
CA ASN A 40 12.65 4.30 -9.42
C ASN A 40 13.16 4.01 -8.01
N SER A 41 13.16 2.74 -7.62
CA SER A 41 13.38 2.25 -6.25
C SER A 41 14.64 2.80 -5.59
N ASN A 42 15.66 3.11 -6.38
CA ASN A 42 16.96 3.59 -5.93
C ASN A 42 17.11 5.13 -5.96
N ALA A 43 16.04 5.85 -6.32
CA ALA A 43 15.95 7.31 -6.29
C ALA A 43 15.64 7.82 -4.86
N TYR A 44 16.59 7.58 -3.96
CA TYR A 44 16.62 8.07 -2.59
C TYR A 44 18.01 8.64 -2.30
N ASP A 45 18.07 9.65 -1.42
CA ASP A 45 19.30 10.33 -0.99
C ASP A 45 20.18 10.78 -2.17
N LEU A 46 19.57 11.34 -3.21
CA LEU A 46 20.29 11.70 -4.44
C LEU A 46 21.06 13.01 -4.26
N ASP A 47 22.29 13.05 -4.80
CA ASP A 47 23.03 14.30 -4.95
C ASP A 47 22.40 15.09 -6.10
N LEU A 48 21.76 16.22 -5.74
CA LEU A 48 21.06 17.06 -6.69
C LEU A 48 22.05 17.83 -7.59
N PRO A 49 21.72 18.02 -8.89
CA PRO A 49 22.47 18.94 -9.72
C PRO A 49 22.34 20.38 -9.21
N ASP A 50 23.39 21.19 -9.39
CA ASP A 50 23.38 22.62 -9.08
C ASP A 50 22.44 23.39 -10.04
N LEU A 51 21.13 23.36 -9.76
CA LEU A 51 20.13 24.04 -10.58
C LEU A 51 19.98 25.52 -10.21
N ILE A 52 20.19 25.88 -8.93
CA ILE A 52 20.19 27.26 -8.47
C ILE A 52 21.57 27.62 -7.91
N LYS A 53 22.18 28.66 -8.48
CA LYS A 53 23.52 29.14 -8.10
C LYS A 53 23.52 30.14 -6.93
N GLU A 54 22.36 30.58 -6.49
CA GLU A 54 22.18 31.59 -5.44
C GLU A 54 21.47 30.99 -4.21
N ASP A 55 22.02 31.23 -3.03
CA ASP A 55 21.32 30.97 -1.77
C ASP A 55 20.07 31.85 -1.70
N ILE A 56 18.89 31.21 -1.69
CA ILE A 56 17.63 31.92 -1.49
C ILE A 56 17.39 32.03 0.02
N PRO A 57 17.37 33.25 0.61
CA PRO A 57 17.19 33.39 2.05
C PRO A 57 15.86 32.78 2.51
N LEU A 58 15.92 31.97 3.57
CA LEU A 58 14.76 31.33 4.23
C LEU A 58 14.08 30.23 3.40
N VAL A 59 14.70 29.73 2.32
CA VAL A 59 14.15 28.64 1.51
C VAL A 59 15.20 27.58 1.28
N ASP A 60 14.89 26.37 1.72
CA ASP A 60 15.67 25.19 1.37
C ASP A 60 15.23 24.69 -0.01
N VAL A 61 15.71 25.36 -1.04
CA VAL A 61 15.47 24.99 -2.44
C VAL A 61 15.87 23.55 -2.70
N ASN A 62 16.99 23.12 -2.13
CA ASN A 62 17.50 21.76 -2.35
C ASN A 62 16.52 20.73 -1.79
N ASN A 63 16.00 20.94 -0.58
CA ASN A 63 14.98 20.05 -0.03
C ASN A 63 13.70 19.99 -0.89
N ILE A 64 13.32 21.11 -1.51
CA ILE A 64 12.17 21.13 -2.40
C ILE A 64 12.47 20.39 -3.73
N LEU A 65 13.65 20.63 -4.31
CA LEU A 65 14.10 19.93 -5.52
C LEU A 65 14.28 18.42 -5.29
N LYS A 66 14.61 17.98 -4.07
CA LYS A 66 14.60 16.55 -3.72
C LYS A 66 13.24 15.93 -3.97
N GLY A 67 12.14 16.66 -3.76
CA GLY A 67 10.78 16.18 -4.07
C GLY A 67 10.52 15.88 -5.56
N TYR A 68 11.36 16.39 -6.46
CA TYR A 68 11.28 16.15 -7.91
C TYR A 68 12.19 15.02 -8.38
N TYR A 69 13.35 14.87 -7.75
CA TYR A 69 14.34 13.87 -8.13
C TYR A 69 14.27 12.59 -7.32
N GLU A 70 13.77 12.62 -6.10
CA GLU A 70 13.66 11.43 -5.26
C GLU A 70 12.22 10.91 -5.24
N ASN A 71 12.08 9.60 -5.40
CA ASN A 71 10.79 8.91 -5.32
C ASN A 71 10.58 8.29 -3.93
N HIS A 72 11.65 8.03 -3.19
CA HIS A 72 11.60 7.31 -1.91
C HIS A 72 12.46 7.97 -0.86
N ASP A 73 12.04 7.83 0.39
CA ASP A 73 12.87 8.17 1.56
C ASP A 73 13.55 6.93 2.15
N LEU A 74 13.16 5.74 1.69
CA LEU A 74 13.69 4.46 2.15
C LEU A 74 14.73 3.93 1.18
N ASP A 75 15.84 3.42 1.71
CA ASP A 75 16.79 2.65 0.93
C ASP A 75 16.21 1.28 0.50
N LEU A 76 16.88 0.56 -0.42
CA LEU A 76 16.37 -0.73 -0.90
C LEU A 76 16.22 -1.77 0.22
N ARG A 77 17.09 -1.77 1.22
CA ARG A 77 17.00 -2.69 2.36
C ARG A 77 15.79 -2.36 3.22
N GLN A 78 15.54 -1.09 3.48
CA GLN A 78 14.37 -0.63 4.22
C GLN A 78 13.07 -0.94 3.46
N GLN A 79 13.05 -0.75 2.14
CA GLN A 79 11.92 -1.18 1.31
C GLN A 79 11.70 -2.70 1.40
N LEU A 80 12.76 -3.52 1.39
CA LEU A 80 12.66 -4.96 1.63
C LEU A 80 12.08 -5.27 3.02
N MET A 81 12.54 -4.58 4.06
CA MET A 81 12.00 -4.72 5.43
C MET A 81 10.52 -4.36 5.49
N PHE A 82 10.06 -3.42 4.66
CA PHE A 82 8.66 -3.02 4.56
C PHE A 82 7.77 -4.05 3.83
N GLY A 83 8.35 -5.00 3.10
CA GLY A 83 7.60 -6.00 2.33
C GLY A 83 7.61 -5.78 0.82
N ILE A 84 8.37 -4.81 0.31
CA ILE A 84 8.54 -4.60 -1.14
C ILE A 84 9.40 -5.72 -1.72
N ARG A 85 8.96 -6.27 -2.85
CA ARG A 85 9.60 -7.42 -3.51
C ARG A 85 9.81 -7.22 -5.01
N ALA A 86 9.37 -6.10 -5.60
CA ALA A 86 9.69 -5.76 -6.97
C ALA A 86 10.30 -4.35 -7.05
N PHE A 87 11.43 -4.22 -7.73
CA PHE A 87 12.18 -2.97 -7.80
C PHE A 87 12.42 -2.60 -9.25
N MET A 88 11.93 -1.43 -9.66
CA MET A 88 12.32 -0.78 -10.91
C MET A 88 13.41 0.24 -10.58
N VAL A 89 14.64 -0.02 -11.00
CA VAL A 89 15.80 0.79 -10.61
C VAL A 89 16.27 1.68 -11.76
N ASP A 90 16.40 2.97 -11.50
CA ASP A 90 16.92 3.94 -12.46
C ASP A 90 18.44 3.97 -12.41
N LEU A 91 19.08 3.67 -13.54
CA LEU A 91 20.53 3.56 -13.59
C LEU A 91 21.11 4.43 -14.70
N CYS A 92 22.13 5.19 -14.33
CA CYS A 92 22.90 6.00 -15.26
C CYS A 92 24.29 5.43 -15.47
N ASP A 93 24.92 5.91 -16.54
CA ASP A 93 26.36 5.83 -16.68
C ASP A 93 27.04 6.89 -15.78
N PRO A 94 28.21 6.59 -15.21
CA PRO A 94 29.05 7.63 -14.65
C PRO A 94 29.39 8.66 -15.74
N PRO A 95 29.34 9.97 -15.43
CA PRO A 95 29.63 11.02 -16.42
C PRO A 95 30.99 10.84 -17.11
N ASP A 96 31.99 10.35 -16.36
CA ASP A 96 33.37 10.21 -16.83
C ASP A 96 33.63 8.94 -17.64
N THR A 97 32.75 7.92 -17.54
CA THR A 97 32.91 6.63 -18.24
C THR A 97 31.60 6.12 -18.86
N PRO A 98 31.00 6.86 -19.82
CA PRO A 98 29.80 6.40 -20.52
C PRO A 98 30.00 5.02 -21.16
N GLY A 99 29.06 4.12 -20.95
CA GLY A 99 29.06 2.77 -21.50
C GLY A 99 30.08 1.79 -20.89
N ALA A 100 31.02 2.23 -20.05
CA ALA A 100 32.16 1.40 -19.61
C ALA A 100 32.37 1.32 -18.09
N GLY A 101 31.65 2.14 -17.30
CA GLY A 101 31.75 2.15 -15.84
C GLY A 101 30.69 1.32 -15.11
N PRO A 102 30.78 1.23 -13.77
CA PRO A 102 29.71 0.69 -12.93
C PRO A 102 28.45 1.54 -13.08
N PHE A 103 27.28 0.94 -12.88
CA PHE A 103 26.05 1.72 -12.86
C PHE A 103 26.04 2.63 -11.62
N VAL A 104 25.54 3.85 -11.78
CA VAL A 104 25.27 4.75 -10.66
C VAL A 104 23.77 4.88 -10.46
N ASN A 105 23.34 5.03 -9.20
CA ASN A 105 21.95 5.37 -8.93
C ASN A 105 21.70 6.76 -9.46
N CYS A 106 20.58 6.97 -10.14
CA CYS A 106 20.21 8.29 -10.61
C CYS A 106 18.70 8.42 -10.77
N HIS A 107 18.24 9.64 -11.02
CA HIS A 107 16.92 9.91 -11.56
C HIS A 107 16.91 11.28 -12.22
N GLY A 108 16.04 11.45 -13.23
CA GLY A 108 15.90 12.69 -13.99
C GLY A 108 16.57 12.63 -15.37
N PRO A 109 16.42 13.70 -16.17
CA PRO A 109 16.83 13.69 -17.57
C PRO A 109 18.35 13.63 -17.73
N THR A 110 18.81 12.96 -18.79
CA THR A 110 20.24 12.82 -19.12
C THR A 110 20.96 14.18 -19.13
N GLY A 111 22.06 14.28 -18.38
CA GLY A 111 22.85 15.51 -18.25
C GLY A 111 22.37 16.48 -17.17
N GLN A 112 21.22 16.21 -16.55
CA GLN A 112 20.68 16.90 -15.37
C GLN A 112 20.17 15.90 -14.33
N ALA A 113 20.57 14.63 -14.42
CA ALA A 113 20.12 13.63 -13.47
C ALA A 113 20.76 13.91 -12.11
N ALA A 114 19.96 13.79 -11.04
CA ALA A 114 20.51 13.65 -9.71
C ALA A 114 21.11 12.25 -9.59
N VAL A 115 22.25 12.11 -8.90
CA VAL A 115 23.02 10.87 -8.88
C VAL A 115 23.43 10.50 -7.46
N ARG A 116 23.60 9.20 -7.16
CA ARG A 116 24.15 8.73 -5.89
C ARG A 116 24.95 7.46 -6.09
N GLY A 117 26.22 7.49 -5.67
CA GLY A 117 27.04 6.30 -5.46
C GLY A 117 27.01 5.25 -6.58
N LYS A 118 27.45 4.03 -6.27
CA LYS A 118 27.34 2.89 -7.19
C LYS A 118 26.10 2.09 -6.86
N PHE A 119 25.39 1.59 -7.87
CA PHE A 119 24.26 0.69 -7.64
C PHE A 119 24.70 -0.64 -7.04
N GLU A 120 25.95 -1.06 -7.28
CA GLU A 120 26.53 -2.26 -6.69
C GLU A 120 26.55 -2.25 -5.16
N ASP A 121 26.62 -1.07 -4.53
CA ASP A 121 26.60 -0.93 -3.07
C ASP A 121 25.19 -1.23 -2.51
N ASP A 122 24.14 -0.81 -3.23
CA ASP A 122 22.75 -1.15 -2.92
C ASP A 122 22.52 -2.67 -3.08
N LEU A 123 23.08 -3.28 -4.12
CA LEU A 123 22.99 -4.74 -4.35
C LEU A 123 23.66 -5.56 -3.25
N ASP A 124 24.72 -5.05 -2.62
CA ASP A 124 25.36 -5.73 -1.49
C ASP A 124 24.43 -5.75 -0.28
N SER A 125 23.68 -4.67 -0.04
CA SER A 125 22.65 -4.60 1.01
C SER A 125 21.47 -5.55 0.73
N VAL A 126 21.02 -5.62 -0.52
CA VAL A 126 20.00 -6.59 -0.96
C VAL A 126 20.49 -8.03 -0.78
N THR A 127 21.76 -8.30 -1.11
CA THR A 127 22.38 -9.61 -0.97
C THR A 127 22.44 -10.04 0.49
N GLU A 128 22.86 -9.17 1.40
CA GLU A 128 22.85 -9.44 2.85
C GLU A 128 21.42 -9.79 3.31
N TRP A 129 20.44 -8.97 2.93
CA TRP A 129 19.06 -9.18 3.34
C TRP A 129 18.50 -10.52 2.81
N ILE A 130 18.65 -10.83 1.53
CA ILE A 130 18.04 -12.04 0.96
C ILE A 130 18.69 -13.34 1.47
N ASN A 131 19.95 -13.29 1.91
CA ASN A 131 20.60 -14.41 2.58
C ASN A 131 19.99 -14.69 3.97
N LEU A 132 19.55 -13.65 4.68
CA LEU A 132 18.87 -13.77 5.97
C LEU A 132 17.40 -14.20 5.86
N HIS A 133 16.80 -14.04 4.68
CA HIS A 133 15.39 -14.33 4.44
C HIS A 133 15.22 -15.43 3.37
N PRO A 134 15.42 -16.71 3.73
CA PRO A 134 15.61 -17.81 2.77
C PRO A 134 14.38 -18.14 1.91
N ARG A 135 13.21 -17.59 2.25
CA ARG A 135 11.94 -17.86 1.55
C ARG A 135 11.38 -16.63 0.84
N GLU A 136 12.14 -15.55 0.85
CA GLU A 136 11.80 -14.34 0.14
C GLU A 136 12.38 -14.41 -1.26
N LEU A 137 11.58 -13.97 -2.22
CA LEU A 137 11.90 -13.83 -3.63
C LEU A 137 11.66 -12.38 -4.04
N ILE A 138 12.64 -11.81 -4.74
CA ILE A 138 12.57 -10.44 -5.25
C ILE A 138 12.67 -10.40 -6.77
N VAL A 139 12.14 -9.34 -7.36
CA VAL A 139 12.30 -9.01 -8.76
C VAL A 139 13.08 -7.70 -8.89
N LEU A 140 14.10 -7.70 -9.74
CA LEU A 140 14.86 -6.52 -10.13
C LEU A 140 14.67 -6.28 -11.63
N SER A 141 14.24 -5.08 -11.98
CA SER A 141 14.12 -4.61 -13.37
C SER A 141 14.84 -3.27 -13.49
N PRO A 142 15.68 -3.07 -14.52
CA PRO A 142 16.27 -1.77 -14.75
C PRO A 142 15.27 -0.88 -15.51
N ASP A 143 15.29 0.40 -15.18
CA ASP A 143 14.56 1.48 -15.84
C ASP A 143 15.54 2.63 -16.18
N ASN A 144 15.15 3.46 -17.15
CA ASN A 144 15.92 4.60 -17.67
C ASN A 144 17.40 4.33 -18.02
N ILE A 145 17.77 3.08 -18.30
CA ILE A 145 19.17 2.75 -18.60
C ILE A 145 19.59 3.26 -19.99
N PRO A 146 20.85 3.66 -20.17
CA PRO A 146 21.37 4.07 -21.47
C PRO A 146 21.13 3.02 -22.57
N GLY A 147 20.84 3.48 -23.78
CA GLY A 147 20.57 2.58 -24.92
C GLY A 147 21.71 1.58 -25.13
N GLY A 148 21.38 0.28 -25.17
CA GLY A 148 22.35 -0.81 -25.31
C GLY A 148 22.94 -1.33 -24.00
N ALA A 149 22.60 -0.76 -22.84
CA ALA A 149 23.09 -1.20 -21.54
C ALA A 149 22.43 -2.49 -21.00
N GLY A 150 21.48 -3.08 -21.74
CA GLY A 150 20.78 -4.32 -21.33
C GLY A 150 21.74 -5.49 -21.07
N THR A 151 22.75 -5.68 -21.92
CA THR A 151 23.77 -6.72 -21.71
C THR A 151 24.56 -6.47 -20.43
N ARG A 152 24.93 -5.21 -20.16
CA ARG A 152 25.69 -4.83 -18.95
C ARG A 152 24.87 -5.03 -17.68
N TRP A 153 23.57 -4.75 -17.72
CA TRP A 153 22.65 -5.07 -16.63
C TRP A 153 22.66 -6.58 -16.32
N GLU A 154 22.48 -7.42 -17.34
CA GLU A 154 22.52 -8.88 -17.14
C GLU A 154 23.87 -9.37 -16.60
N GLU A 155 24.98 -8.84 -17.12
CA GLU A 155 26.33 -9.17 -16.66
C GLU A 155 26.54 -8.78 -15.20
N LEU A 156 26.07 -7.60 -14.79
CA LEU A 156 26.10 -7.18 -13.40
C LEU A 156 25.31 -8.15 -12.52
N MET A 157 24.08 -8.47 -12.90
CA MET A 157 23.23 -9.39 -12.15
C MET A 157 23.81 -10.81 -12.07
N LYS A 158 24.39 -11.31 -13.17
CA LYS A 158 25.13 -12.58 -13.20
C LYS A 158 26.35 -12.55 -12.29
N THR A 159 27.06 -11.44 -12.23
CA THR A 159 28.24 -11.29 -11.37
C THR A 159 27.85 -11.24 -9.89
N LYS A 160 26.80 -10.51 -9.54
CA LYS A 160 26.34 -10.34 -8.15
C LYS A 160 25.57 -11.57 -7.63
N PHE A 161 24.72 -12.17 -8.46
CA PHE A 161 23.81 -13.23 -8.05
C PHE A 161 24.00 -14.56 -8.78
N GLY A 162 25.01 -14.73 -9.64
CA GLY A 162 25.33 -16.00 -10.30
C GLY A 162 25.99 -17.02 -9.36
N GLY A 163 25.29 -17.36 -8.27
CA GLY A 163 25.77 -18.24 -7.22
C GLY A 163 26.90 -17.58 -6.44
N LEU A 164 26.55 -16.75 -5.45
CA LEU A 164 27.44 -16.05 -4.52
C LEU A 164 28.68 -16.89 -4.14
N GLY A 165 29.78 -16.75 -4.88
CA GLY A 165 31.05 -17.46 -4.68
C GLY A 165 31.27 -18.79 -5.42
N THR A 166 30.31 -19.33 -6.17
CA THR A 166 30.44 -20.60 -6.93
C THR A 166 30.58 -20.43 -8.44
N GLY A 167 30.38 -19.23 -8.98
CA GLY A 167 30.53 -18.93 -10.42
C GLY A 167 29.47 -19.60 -11.32
N SER A 168 28.31 -19.94 -10.75
CA SER A 168 27.23 -20.61 -11.49
C SER A 168 26.32 -19.57 -12.15
N PRO A 169 26.21 -19.50 -13.49
CA PRO A 169 25.45 -18.45 -14.16
C PRO A 169 23.99 -18.41 -13.70
N CYS A 170 23.31 -17.26 -13.85
CA CYS A 170 21.85 -17.18 -13.67
C CYS A 170 21.18 -18.27 -14.51
N VAL A 171 20.10 -18.86 -14.00
CA VAL A 171 19.27 -19.77 -14.80
C VAL A 171 18.41 -18.93 -15.73
N GLU A 172 18.47 -19.19 -17.03
CA GLU A 172 17.55 -18.55 -17.98
C GLU A 172 16.18 -19.23 -17.92
N ILE A 173 15.11 -18.44 -17.83
CA ILE A 173 13.71 -18.92 -17.75
C ILE A 173 12.89 -18.28 -18.87
N ASP A 174 12.12 -19.10 -19.56
CA ASP A 174 11.19 -18.73 -20.63
C ASP A 174 9.90 -19.56 -20.54
N GLY A 175 9.00 -19.39 -21.53
CA GLY A 175 7.73 -20.12 -21.60
C GLY A 175 7.85 -21.63 -21.77
N THR A 176 9.03 -22.15 -22.11
CA THR A 176 9.27 -23.60 -22.30
C THR A 176 10.04 -24.25 -21.16
N THR A 177 10.49 -23.44 -20.19
CA THR A 177 11.35 -23.90 -19.11
C THR A 177 10.62 -24.85 -18.15
N ASP A 178 11.22 -26.00 -17.85
CA ASP A 178 10.74 -26.96 -16.86
C ASP A 178 11.65 -26.96 -15.62
N VAL A 179 11.23 -26.20 -14.61
CA VAL A 179 11.94 -26.07 -13.33
C VAL A 179 11.91 -27.35 -12.48
N SER A 180 10.99 -28.29 -12.75
CA SER A 180 10.88 -29.53 -11.95
C SER A 180 12.07 -30.49 -12.15
N SER A 181 12.78 -30.34 -13.28
CA SER A 181 13.97 -31.12 -13.61
C SER A 181 15.27 -30.52 -13.04
N MET A 182 15.21 -29.31 -12.48
CA MET A 182 16.38 -28.60 -11.99
C MET A 182 16.79 -29.08 -10.60
N SER A 183 18.08 -28.96 -10.30
CA SER A 183 18.59 -29.21 -8.95
C SER A 183 18.71 -27.91 -8.17
N ALA A 184 18.37 -27.97 -6.88
CA ALA A 184 18.48 -26.83 -6.00
C ALA A 184 19.94 -26.38 -5.88
N ARG A 185 20.14 -25.06 -5.90
CA ARG A 185 21.47 -24.47 -5.72
C ARG A 185 21.84 -24.43 -4.25
N SER A 186 23.14 -24.55 -3.96
CA SER A 186 23.65 -24.49 -2.59
C SER A 186 23.63 -23.09 -1.97
N ALA A 187 23.49 -22.05 -2.80
CA ALA A 187 23.44 -20.65 -2.39
C ALA A 187 22.39 -19.89 -3.21
N VAL A 188 22.05 -18.69 -2.76
CA VAL A 188 21.16 -17.78 -3.50
C VAL A 188 21.70 -17.52 -4.89
N SER A 189 20.80 -17.57 -5.85
CA SER A 189 21.09 -17.37 -7.25
C SER A 189 20.01 -16.57 -7.96
N CYS A 190 20.37 -16.04 -9.12
CA CYS A 190 19.43 -15.37 -10.01
C CYS A 190 18.74 -16.30 -11.01
N ALA A 191 17.51 -15.95 -11.36
CA ALA A 191 16.78 -16.39 -12.54
C ALA A 191 16.66 -15.22 -13.53
N LEU A 192 17.13 -15.39 -14.75
CA LEU A 192 17.06 -14.38 -15.80
C LEU A 192 15.89 -14.68 -16.73
N ILE A 193 14.91 -13.79 -16.78
CA ILE A 193 13.70 -14.01 -17.57
C ILE A 193 13.93 -13.58 -19.01
N ARG A 194 13.76 -14.51 -19.95
CA ARG A 194 13.89 -14.29 -21.41
C ARG A 194 12.54 -14.07 -22.09
N ASP A 195 11.50 -14.71 -21.57
CA ASP A 195 10.11 -14.64 -22.04
C ASP A 195 9.14 -14.94 -20.89
N VAL A 196 7.83 -14.81 -21.11
CA VAL A 196 6.75 -15.16 -20.16
C VAL A 196 6.98 -16.56 -19.59
N PRO A 197 7.29 -16.72 -18.30
CA PRO A 197 7.37 -18.05 -17.70
C PRO A 197 6.02 -18.77 -17.79
N ASN A 198 6.04 -20.08 -18.03
CA ASN A 198 4.81 -20.86 -17.97
C ASN A 198 4.31 -21.06 -16.53
N ASP A 199 3.07 -21.53 -16.40
CA ASP A 199 2.41 -21.70 -15.09
C ASP A 199 3.09 -22.74 -14.18
N ASN A 200 3.98 -23.61 -14.70
CA ASN A 200 4.72 -24.56 -13.87
C ASN A 200 5.88 -23.90 -13.11
N VAL A 201 6.28 -22.69 -13.50
CA VAL A 201 7.26 -21.89 -12.77
C VAL A 201 6.54 -21.17 -11.64
N THR A 202 6.42 -21.83 -10.48
CA THR A 202 5.78 -21.27 -9.29
C THR A 202 6.77 -20.50 -8.40
N MET A 203 6.24 -19.65 -7.51
CA MET A 203 7.03 -18.98 -6.47
C MET A 203 7.80 -19.99 -5.62
N GLY A 204 7.15 -21.10 -5.22
CA GLY A 204 7.75 -22.18 -4.45
C GLY A 204 8.89 -22.87 -5.20
N ALA A 205 8.70 -23.19 -6.48
CA ALA A 205 9.74 -23.84 -7.29
C ALA A 205 11.00 -22.97 -7.39
N LEU A 206 10.86 -21.67 -7.60
CA LEU A 206 11.99 -20.74 -7.64
C LEU A 206 12.71 -20.65 -6.29
N VAL A 207 11.95 -20.54 -5.19
CA VAL A 207 12.50 -20.50 -3.83
C VAL A 207 13.23 -21.80 -3.47
N ASP A 208 12.62 -22.95 -3.76
CA ASP A 208 13.20 -24.28 -3.47
C ASP A 208 14.47 -24.55 -4.29
N LEU A 209 14.57 -23.98 -5.48
CA LEU A 209 15.78 -24.02 -6.32
C LEU A 209 16.85 -23.00 -5.91
N ASN A 210 16.58 -22.16 -4.90
CA ASN A 210 17.38 -21.00 -4.52
C ASN A 210 17.55 -19.94 -5.64
N LEU A 211 16.59 -19.87 -6.58
CA LEU A 211 16.50 -18.85 -7.63
C LEU A 211 15.70 -17.64 -7.15
N ARG A 212 16.19 -16.99 -6.10
CA ARG A 212 15.43 -16.01 -5.30
C ARG A 212 15.58 -14.55 -5.77
N VAL A 213 16.46 -14.30 -6.74
CA VAL A 213 16.59 -13.00 -7.40
C VAL A 213 16.15 -13.13 -8.85
N VAL A 214 14.94 -12.70 -9.15
CA VAL A 214 14.43 -12.69 -10.52
C VAL A 214 14.90 -11.42 -11.21
N VAL A 215 15.70 -11.60 -12.25
CA VAL A 215 16.29 -10.54 -13.06
C VAL A 215 15.45 -10.42 -14.32
N TRP A 216 14.86 -9.26 -14.51
CA TRP A 216 14.06 -9.00 -15.69
C TRP A 216 14.75 -8.03 -16.64
N PRO A 217 14.52 -8.16 -17.96
CA PRO A 217 14.99 -7.19 -18.94
C PRO A 217 14.37 -5.80 -18.75
N VAL A 218 14.99 -4.83 -19.42
CA VAL A 218 14.65 -3.40 -19.40
C VAL A 218 13.16 -3.12 -19.55
N ASN A 219 12.67 -2.22 -18.71
CA ASN A 219 11.31 -1.69 -18.71
C ASN A 219 10.21 -2.72 -18.47
N TRP A 220 10.55 -3.92 -18.00
CA TRP A 220 9.56 -4.98 -17.76
C TRP A 220 8.62 -5.12 -18.99
N ARG A 221 9.18 -5.01 -20.21
CA ARG A 221 8.40 -4.98 -21.47
C ARG A 221 8.17 -6.39 -22.02
N GLY A 222 7.03 -6.61 -22.67
CA GLY A 222 6.73 -7.83 -23.45
C GLY A 222 5.51 -8.61 -22.97
N ILE A 223 5.14 -8.47 -21.70
CA ILE A 223 3.95 -9.12 -21.11
C ILE A 223 2.95 -8.08 -20.59
N PHE A 224 3.37 -6.83 -20.51
CA PHE A 224 2.82 -5.86 -19.57
C PHE A 224 2.39 -4.56 -20.22
N TYR A 225 1.21 -4.10 -19.81
CA TYR A 225 0.77 -2.74 -20.02
C TYR A 225 1.03 -1.96 -18.74
N SER A 226 1.87 -0.93 -18.83
CA SER A 226 1.91 0.10 -17.80
C SER A 226 0.67 0.98 -17.95
N THR A 227 0.01 1.26 -16.84
CA THR A 227 -1.03 2.28 -16.77
C THR A 227 -0.46 3.70 -16.77
N TYR A 228 0.87 3.85 -16.88
CA TYR A 228 1.51 5.13 -17.16
C TYR A 228 1.04 5.64 -18.53
N ASP A 229 0.05 6.54 -18.47
CA ASP A 229 -0.36 7.32 -19.61
C ASP A 229 0.41 8.63 -19.53
N GLU A 230 1.28 8.91 -20.51
CA GLU A 230 1.97 10.20 -20.64
C GLU A 230 0.99 11.40 -20.72
N LYS A 231 -0.30 11.13 -20.96
CA LYS A 231 -1.40 12.11 -20.93
C LYS A 231 -2.14 12.17 -19.59
N ILE A 232 -1.77 11.36 -18.58
CA ILE A 232 -2.04 11.68 -17.17
C ILE A 232 -1.17 12.92 -16.87
N GLN A 233 -1.71 14.05 -17.31
CA GLN A 233 -1.10 15.36 -17.21
C GLN A 233 -0.98 15.77 -15.74
N PRO A 234 -0.17 16.80 -15.44
CA PRO A 234 -0.34 17.57 -14.21
C PRO A 234 -1.85 17.83 -13.97
N GLY A 235 -2.40 17.28 -12.88
CA GLY A 235 -3.84 17.34 -12.56
C GLY A 235 -4.65 16.06 -12.77
N ALA A 236 -4.03 14.91 -13.06
CA ALA A 236 -4.76 13.65 -13.02
C ALA A 236 -5.34 13.36 -11.63
N THR A 237 -6.62 13.03 -11.59
CA THR A 237 -7.36 12.68 -10.37
C THR A 237 -7.37 11.17 -10.17
N SER A 238 -7.50 10.70 -8.93
CA SER A 238 -7.72 9.28 -8.64
C SER A 238 -8.94 8.73 -9.37
N GLU A 239 -10.02 9.48 -9.50
CA GLU A 239 -11.23 9.10 -10.25
C GLU A 239 -10.92 8.79 -11.72
N ARG A 240 -10.09 9.61 -12.38
CA ARG A 240 -9.68 9.38 -13.76
C ARG A 240 -8.83 8.11 -13.87
N LEU A 241 -7.90 7.91 -12.93
CA LEU A 241 -7.08 6.71 -12.86
C LEU A 241 -7.93 5.46 -12.66
N GLN A 242 -8.89 5.49 -11.73
CA GLN A 242 -9.85 4.41 -11.51
C GLN A 242 -10.66 4.07 -12.77
N THR A 243 -11.17 5.11 -13.46
CA THR A 243 -11.90 4.94 -14.72
C THR A 243 -11.03 4.25 -15.77
N ASP A 244 -9.79 4.70 -15.92
CA ASP A 244 -8.84 4.09 -16.84
C ASP A 244 -8.54 2.63 -16.44
N PHE A 245 -8.38 2.32 -15.15
CA PHE A 245 -8.15 0.95 -14.67
C PHE A 245 -9.30 0.02 -15.00
N MET A 246 -10.54 0.46 -14.79
CA MET A 246 -11.71 -0.33 -15.15
C MET A 246 -11.82 -0.50 -16.66
N ALA A 247 -11.51 0.53 -17.45
CA ALA A 247 -11.47 0.41 -18.91
C ALA A 247 -10.40 -0.60 -19.38
N TYR A 248 -9.22 -0.63 -18.74
CA TYR A 248 -8.23 -1.68 -18.98
C TYR A 248 -8.75 -3.06 -18.59
N ALA A 249 -9.33 -3.19 -17.40
CA ALA A 249 -9.83 -4.47 -16.88
C ALA A 249 -11.01 -5.02 -17.72
N ASN A 250 -11.80 -4.15 -18.33
CA ASN A 250 -12.86 -4.50 -19.27
C ASN A 250 -12.35 -4.79 -20.69
N GLY A 251 -11.05 -4.58 -20.97
CA GLY A 251 -10.47 -4.74 -22.30
C GLY A 251 -10.85 -3.62 -23.28
N GLU A 252 -11.39 -2.51 -22.79
CA GLU A 252 -11.81 -1.35 -23.59
C GLU A 252 -10.61 -0.50 -24.03
N LYS A 253 -9.51 -0.52 -23.26
CA LYS A 253 -8.26 0.17 -23.57
C LYS A 253 -7.22 -0.85 -24.09
N TRP A 254 -6.65 -0.59 -25.27
CA TRP A 254 -5.56 -1.34 -25.93
C TRP A 254 -5.84 -2.80 -26.37
N GLY A 255 -6.94 -3.41 -25.94
CA GLY A 255 -7.28 -4.81 -26.19
C GLY A 255 -6.35 -5.77 -25.42
N PHE A 256 -6.83 -6.97 -25.08
CA PHE A 256 -5.97 -8.01 -24.50
C PHE A 256 -5.23 -8.73 -25.64
N PRO A 257 -3.90 -8.62 -25.78
CA PRO A 257 -3.17 -9.23 -26.89
C PRO A 257 -2.97 -10.75 -26.69
N GLY A 258 -4.01 -11.51 -26.32
CA GLY A 258 -3.92 -12.95 -26.04
C GLY A 258 -4.29 -13.30 -24.60
N ARG A 259 -4.07 -14.55 -24.19
CA ARG A 259 -4.35 -15.06 -22.83
C ARG A 259 -3.10 -14.88 -21.93
N ASN A 260 -3.30 -14.65 -20.64
CA ASN A 260 -2.26 -14.64 -19.59
C ASN A 260 -1.26 -13.47 -19.63
N HIS A 261 -1.68 -12.29 -20.09
CA HIS A 261 -0.88 -11.07 -19.89
C HIS A 261 -0.96 -10.60 -18.44
N GLY A 262 0.19 -10.28 -17.86
CA GLY A 262 0.31 -9.58 -16.59
C GLY A 262 0.17 -8.07 -16.81
N PHE A 263 -0.36 -7.37 -15.83
CA PHE A 263 -0.44 -5.91 -15.84
C PHE A 263 0.51 -5.33 -14.80
N LEU A 264 1.14 -4.20 -15.16
CA LEU A 264 1.94 -3.42 -14.23
C LEU A 264 1.18 -2.17 -13.91
N PHE A 265 0.86 -2.08 -12.64
CA PHE A 265 0.23 -0.91 -12.12
C PHE A 265 1.32 0.06 -11.69
N GLN A 266 1.28 1.28 -12.23
CA GLN A 266 2.20 2.35 -11.85
C GLN A 266 1.39 3.57 -11.45
N VAL A 267 1.54 4.01 -10.20
CA VAL A 267 1.01 5.29 -9.72
C VAL A 267 2.16 6.28 -9.73
N LEU A 268 2.30 7.01 -10.84
CA LEU A 268 3.43 7.91 -11.06
C LEU A 268 2.94 9.36 -11.01
N GLY A 269 3.60 10.16 -10.19
CA GLY A 269 3.55 11.61 -10.32
C GLY A 269 4.45 12.04 -11.48
N SER A 270 3.88 12.57 -12.57
CA SER A 270 4.66 13.24 -13.62
C SER A 270 4.71 14.72 -13.33
N ALA A 271 5.75 15.13 -12.61
CA ALA A 271 5.95 16.50 -12.19
C ALA A 271 6.41 17.34 -13.37
N ALA A 272 5.75 18.47 -13.62
CA ALA A 272 6.32 19.47 -14.50
C ALA A 272 7.55 20.06 -13.82
N PHE A 273 8.73 19.93 -14.42
CA PHE A 273 9.93 20.54 -13.86
C PHE A 273 9.70 22.05 -13.67
N PRO A 274 10.01 22.59 -12.49
CA PRO A 274 9.83 24.00 -12.19
C PRO A 274 10.65 24.85 -13.17
N SER A 275 10.04 25.92 -13.68
CA SER A 275 10.76 26.92 -14.46
C SER A 275 11.27 28.04 -13.55
N PHE A 276 12.58 28.24 -13.51
CA PHE A 276 13.19 29.36 -12.81
C PHE A 276 13.16 30.67 -13.60
N ALA A 277 12.62 30.66 -14.83
CA ALA A 277 12.64 31.82 -15.71
C ALA A 277 11.99 33.08 -15.12
N GLU A 278 10.90 32.92 -14.35
CA GLU A 278 10.22 34.05 -13.69
C GLU A 278 11.07 34.63 -12.55
N TRP A 279 11.70 33.76 -11.75
CA TRP A 279 12.66 34.16 -10.71
C TRP A 279 13.90 34.85 -11.31
N ASP A 280 14.46 34.29 -12.37
CA ASP A 280 15.65 34.83 -13.05
C ASP A 280 15.38 36.16 -13.75
N ALA A 281 14.16 36.37 -14.25
CA ALA A 281 13.73 37.64 -14.84
C ALA A 281 13.53 38.76 -13.80
N CYS A 282 13.38 38.41 -12.51
CA CYS A 282 13.16 39.37 -11.44
C CYS A 282 14.46 40.05 -11.00
N THR A 283 14.58 41.35 -11.30
CA THR A 283 15.78 42.14 -10.98
C THR A 283 15.75 42.80 -9.60
N ASN A 284 14.58 42.94 -8.96
CA ASN A 284 14.44 43.57 -7.65
C ASN A 284 13.99 42.58 -6.56
N PRO A 285 14.30 42.84 -5.27
CA PRO A 285 14.01 41.90 -4.19
C PRO A 285 12.53 41.56 -4.00
N MET A 286 11.62 42.51 -4.25
CA MET A 286 10.18 42.29 -4.09
C MET A 286 9.64 41.36 -5.20
N CYS A 287 10.08 41.57 -6.45
CA CYS A 287 9.78 40.67 -7.56
C CYS A 287 10.28 39.25 -7.28
N LYS A 288 11.55 39.13 -6.85
CA LYS A 288 12.14 37.84 -6.46
C LYS A 288 11.31 37.16 -5.37
N ALA A 289 10.92 37.89 -4.32
CA ALA A 289 10.09 37.31 -3.25
C ALA A 289 8.73 36.78 -3.75
N ILE A 290 8.05 37.48 -4.66
CA ILE A 290 6.78 37.03 -5.25
C ILE A 290 6.99 35.80 -6.15
N ALA A 291 8.00 35.85 -7.03
CA ALA A 291 8.32 34.74 -7.92
C ALA A 291 8.68 33.48 -7.14
N LEU A 292 9.37 33.62 -6.01
CA LEU A 292 9.71 32.54 -5.10
C LEU A 292 8.52 31.97 -4.37
N ASP A 293 7.59 32.80 -3.91
CA ASP A 293 6.38 32.34 -3.24
C ASP A 293 5.54 31.47 -4.18
N LYS A 294 5.33 31.95 -5.40
CA LYS A 294 4.69 31.17 -6.46
C LYS A 294 5.46 29.89 -6.79
N LEU A 295 6.77 29.99 -6.93
CA LEU A 295 7.62 28.83 -7.18
C LEU A 295 7.52 27.81 -6.03
N LYS A 296 7.42 28.22 -4.76
CA LYS A 296 7.20 27.30 -3.64
C LYS A 296 5.86 26.59 -3.74
N ASP A 297 4.80 27.30 -4.08
CA ASP A 297 3.47 26.72 -4.24
C ASP A 297 3.47 25.71 -5.39
N ASP A 298 4.01 26.10 -6.56
CA ASP A 298 4.17 25.22 -7.72
C ASP A 298 5.02 23.99 -7.34
N LEU A 299 6.16 24.20 -6.67
CA LEU A 299 7.05 23.13 -6.27
C LEU A 299 6.44 22.18 -5.23
N ALA A 300 5.69 22.69 -4.27
CA ALA A 300 5.08 21.89 -3.22
C ALA A 300 3.91 21.07 -3.74
N LEU A 301 3.12 21.62 -4.66
CA LEU A 301 1.93 20.96 -5.23
C LEU A 301 2.28 19.95 -6.33
N ASP A 302 3.29 20.25 -7.13
CA ASP A 302 3.63 19.47 -8.33
C ASP A 302 4.89 18.61 -8.17
N SER A 303 5.43 18.42 -6.96
CA SER A 303 6.53 17.45 -6.76
C SER A 303 6.07 16.01 -6.98
N VAL A 304 6.97 15.14 -7.45
CA VAL A 304 6.72 13.70 -7.61
C VAL A 304 6.26 13.11 -6.28
N LYS A 305 6.96 13.47 -5.20
CA LYS A 305 6.64 13.03 -3.84
C LYS A 305 5.21 13.43 -3.43
N THR A 306 4.83 14.70 -3.52
CA THR A 306 3.49 15.16 -3.11
C THR A 306 2.38 14.47 -3.92
N MET A 307 2.54 14.38 -5.24
CA MET A 307 1.54 13.76 -6.10
C MET A 307 1.39 12.26 -5.80
N SER A 308 2.49 11.54 -5.66
CA SER A 308 2.46 10.11 -5.36
C SER A 308 1.86 9.85 -3.97
N THR A 309 2.16 10.66 -2.95
CA THR A 309 1.48 10.57 -1.64
C THR A 309 -0.04 10.65 -1.78
N ARG A 310 -0.54 11.68 -2.50
CA ARG A 310 -1.97 11.90 -2.70
C ARG A 310 -2.61 10.74 -3.46
N LEU A 311 -2.04 10.35 -4.59
CA LEU A 311 -2.60 9.30 -5.44
C LEU A 311 -2.59 7.93 -4.73
N ASN A 312 -1.53 7.60 -4.01
CA ASN A 312 -1.44 6.36 -3.23
C ASN A 312 -2.50 6.30 -2.12
N ALA A 313 -2.72 7.40 -1.41
CA ALA A 313 -3.74 7.46 -0.36
C ALA A 313 -5.15 7.20 -0.91
N GLU A 314 -5.46 7.74 -2.10
CA GLU A 314 -6.78 7.59 -2.72
C GLU A 314 -6.98 6.23 -3.41
N LEU A 315 -5.94 5.68 -4.05
CA LEU A 315 -6.02 4.46 -4.86
C LEU A 315 -5.81 3.16 -4.08
N LEU A 316 -4.93 3.18 -3.08
CA LEU A 316 -4.62 1.98 -2.29
C LEU A 316 -5.54 1.84 -1.07
N GLN A 317 -5.98 2.98 -0.50
CA GLN A 317 -6.78 3.14 0.72
C GLN A 317 -6.24 2.39 1.95
N ASP A 318 -6.39 3.00 3.13
CA ASP A 318 -6.02 2.34 4.38
C ASP A 318 -7.17 1.50 4.94
N ASP A 319 -6.79 0.36 5.52
CA ASP A 319 -7.66 -0.55 6.25
C ASP A 319 -8.36 0.14 7.44
N THR A 320 -7.87 1.31 7.87
CA THR A 320 -8.47 2.11 8.94
C THR A 320 -9.57 3.06 8.48
N THR A 321 -9.71 3.30 7.18
CA THR A 321 -10.71 4.21 6.61
C THR A 321 -12.02 3.46 6.35
N PRO A 322 -13.17 3.94 6.86
CA PRO A 322 -14.48 3.38 6.50
C PRO A 322 -14.66 3.36 4.98
N HIS A 323 -15.17 2.25 4.44
CA HIS A 323 -15.30 2.00 3.01
C HIS A 323 -16.24 3.00 2.30
N GLU A 324 -15.74 4.16 1.90
CA GLU A 324 -16.54 5.18 1.21
C GLU A 324 -16.70 4.91 -0.30
N TYR A 325 -15.82 4.10 -0.90
CA TYR A 325 -15.77 3.87 -2.36
C TYR A 325 -16.58 2.66 -2.87
N GLN A 326 -17.57 2.18 -2.11
CA GLN A 326 -18.55 1.22 -2.62
C GLN A 326 -19.71 1.94 -3.32
N SER A 327 -19.41 2.86 -4.24
CA SER A 327 -20.47 3.45 -5.06
C SER A 327 -21.00 2.38 -6.01
N GLU A 328 -22.33 2.30 -6.16
CA GLU A 328 -22.99 1.41 -7.12
C GLU A 328 -22.46 1.59 -8.56
N GLU A 329 -21.78 2.70 -8.87
CA GLU A 329 -21.22 2.99 -10.19
C GLU A 329 -19.96 2.19 -10.54
N THR A 330 -19.08 1.89 -9.57
CA THR A 330 -17.87 1.07 -9.80
C THR A 330 -18.16 -0.43 -9.75
N CYS A 331 -19.25 -0.82 -9.08
CA CYS A 331 -19.79 -2.17 -9.08
C CYS A 331 -21.27 -2.14 -9.48
N PRO A 332 -21.59 -1.86 -10.76
CA PRO A 332 -22.95 -1.70 -11.22
C PRO A 332 -23.77 -2.97 -11.00
N GLU A 333 -24.77 -2.79 -10.13
CA GLU A 333 -26.00 -3.56 -9.96
C GLU A 333 -25.81 -5.09 -9.78
N TYR A 334 -25.96 -5.55 -8.53
CA TYR A 334 -26.17 -6.94 -8.10
C TYR A 334 -24.96 -7.87 -7.89
N ALA A 335 -23.72 -7.42 -8.01
CA ALA A 335 -22.55 -8.25 -7.70
C ALA A 335 -22.10 -8.09 -6.23
N CYS A 336 -22.62 -8.94 -5.34
CA CYS A 336 -22.08 -9.14 -3.98
C CYS A 336 -20.57 -9.36 -3.93
N GLY A 337 -19.97 -9.78 -5.05
CA GLY A 337 -18.55 -10.08 -5.17
C GLY A 337 -17.62 -8.88 -4.94
N CYS A 338 -18.11 -7.64 -4.96
CA CYS A 338 -17.26 -6.49 -4.67
C CYS A 338 -17.11 -6.14 -3.18
N LEU A 339 -18.01 -6.61 -2.32
CA LEU A 339 -18.13 -6.12 -0.94
C LEU A 339 -16.95 -6.50 -0.03
N GLY A 340 -16.14 -7.48 -0.43
CA GLY A 340 -14.92 -7.86 0.27
C GLY A 340 -13.65 -7.14 -0.19
N TYR A 341 -13.70 -6.41 -1.31
CA TYR A 341 -12.54 -5.66 -1.81
C TYR A 341 -12.49 -4.26 -1.18
N ARG A 342 -11.27 -3.80 -0.90
CA ARG A 342 -11.01 -2.58 -0.12
C ARG A 342 -10.48 -1.42 -0.95
N SER A 343 -10.05 -1.68 -2.18
CA SER A 343 -9.54 -0.65 -3.08
C SER A 343 -10.12 -0.81 -4.49
N PRO A 344 -10.27 0.29 -5.25
CA PRO A 344 -10.63 0.22 -6.67
C PRO A 344 -9.67 -0.65 -7.48
N LEU A 345 -8.41 -0.71 -7.07
CA LEU A 345 -7.40 -1.53 -7.73
C LEU A 345 -7.64 -3.02 -7.52
N GLU A 346 -8.10 -3.45 -6.34
CA GLU A 346 -8.51 -4.83 -6.10
C GLU A 346 -9.70 -5.24 -6.97
N VAL A 347 -10.67 -4.34 -7.17
CA VAL A 347 -11.82 -4.57 -8.07
C VAL A 347 -11.35 -4.72 -9.51
N ALA A 348 -10.46 -3.84 -9.98
CA ALA A 348 -9.88 -3.94 -11.32
C ALA A 348 -9.06 -5.24 -11.49
N HIS A 349 -8.28 -5.63 -10.48
CA HIS A 349 -7.54 -6.89 -10.47
C HIS A 349 -8.49 -8.10 -10.58
N GLN A 350 -9.58 -8.11 -9.81
CA GLN A 350 -10.56 -9.18 -9.90
C GLN A 350 -11.15 -9.28 -11.30
N LYS A 351 -11.48 -8.14 -11.89
CA LYS A 351 -12.02 -8.11 -13.25
C LYS A 351 -11.01 -8.61 -14.30
N LEU A 352 -9.73 -8.34 -14.10
CA LEU A 352 -8.65 -8.90 -14.92
C LEU A 352 -8.56 -10.43 -14.75
N ILE A 353 -8.65 -10.94 -13.52
CA ILE A 353 -8.67 -12.39 -13.25
C ILE A 353 -9.81 -13.08 -14.00
N GLU A 354 -11.03 -12.53 -13.94
CA GLU A 354 -12.20 -13.07 -14.66
C GLU A 354 -11.94 -13.21 -16.17
N ASN A 355 -11.11 -12.34 -16.73
CA ASN A 355 -10.74 -12.33 -18.15
C ASN A 355 -9.48 -13.18 -18.45
N GLY A 356 -8.92 -13.91 -17.47
CA GLY A 356 -7.72 -14.72 -17.63
C GLY A 356 -6.41 -13.92 -17.58
N HIS A 357 -6.43 -12.78 -16.90
CA HIS A 357 -5.30 -11.87 -16.70
C HIS A 357 -5.03 -11.66 -15.20
N GLY A 358 -4.08 -10.80 -14.87
CA GLY A 358 -3.87 -10.37 -13.49
C GLY A 358 -2.85 -9.24 -13.39
N ILE A 359 -2.89 -8.48 -12.30
CA ILE A 359 -1.85 -7.53 -11.95
C ILE A 359 -0.67 -8.32 -11.36
N GLN A 360 0.48 -8.27 -12.00
CA GLN A 360 1.68 -8.96 -11.51
C GLN A 360 2.53 -8.09 -10.61
N ALA A 361 2.42 -6.77 -10.71
CA ALA A 361 2.95 -5.91 -9.67
C ALA A 361 2.29 -4.55 -9.63
N MET A 362 2.45 -3.91 -8.48
CA MET A 362 2.05 -2.54 -8.22
C MET A 362 3.30 -1.75 -7.83
N PHE A 363 3.73 -0.85 -8.69
CA PHE A 363 4.79 0.10 -8.41
C PHE A 363 4.20 1.42 -7.97
N VAL A 364 4.62 1.85 -6.79
CA VAL A 364 4.28 3.15 -6.25
C VAL A 364 5.53 3.84 -5.73
N ASP A 365 5.52 5.16 -5.69
CA ASP A 365 6.57 5.93 -5.00
C ASP A 365 6.23 6.01 -3.50
N TYR A 366 7.22 5.98 -2.60
CA TYR A 366 7.02 6.07 -1.13
C TYR A 366 7.69 7.31 -0.53
N PRO A 367 7.21 8.50 -0.89
CA PRO A 367 7.57 9.71 -0.20
C PRO A 367 6.92 9.72 1.19
N GLU A 368 7.71 9.69 2.26
CA GLU A 368 7.33 9.91 3.65
C GLU A 368 6.48 8.82 4.35
N VAL A 369 6.15 7.71 3.67
CA VAL A 369 5.09 6.79 4.13
C VAL A 369 5.48 5.31 4.22
N GLY A 370 6.69 5.02 4.67
CA GLY A 370 7.17 3.66 4.93
C GLY A 370 6.36 2.83 5.95
N GLU A 371 5.26 3.33 6.52
CA GLU A 371 4.35 2.55 7.39
C GLU A 371 2.85 2.74 7.08
N LYS A 372 2.42 3.88 6.53
CA LYS A 372 1.00 4.11 6.18
C LYS A 372 0.65 3.72 4.74
N SER A 373 1.63 3.22 3.96
CA SER A 373 1.36 2.73 2.61
C SER A 373 0.79 1.31 2.66
N ASN A 374 -0.43 1.14 2.17
CA ASN A 374 -1.13 -0.15 2.22
C ASN A 374 -0.85 -1.08 1.03
N VAL A 375 0.04 -0.69 0.12
CA VAL A 375 0.40 -1.48 -1.07
C VAL A 375 0.78 -2.93 -0.78
N VAL A 376 1.50 -3.22 0.32
CA VAL A 376 1.87 -4.60 0.69
C VAL A 376 0.63 -5.39 1.10
N HIS A 377 -0.29 -4.77 1.84
CA HIS A 377 -1.57 -5.38 2.20
C HIS A 377 -2.49 -5.57 0.98
N VAL A 378 -2.56 -4.58 0.10
CA VAL A 378 -3.30 -4.67 -1.17
C VAL A 378 -2.74 -5.81 -2.02
N ALA A 379 -1.40 -5.92 -2.15
CA ALA A 379 -0.75 -6.99 -2.91
C ALA A 379 -1.05 -8.36 -2.31
N ALA A 380 -1.01 -8.48 -0.98
CA ALA A 380 -1.36 -9.71 -0.29
C ALA A 380 -2.81 -10.12 -0.57
N ARG A 381 -3.78 -9.19 -0.50
CA ARG A 381 -5.19 -9.46 -0.82
C ARG A 381 -5.40 -9.85 -2.28
N MET A 382 -4.67 -9.23 -3.21
CA MET A 382 -4.68 -9.63 -4.62
C MET A 382 -4.12 -11.05 -4.82
N ASN A 383 -3.07 -11.42 -4.09
CA ASN A 383 -2.55 -12.79 -4.10
C ASN A 383 -3.52 -13.80 -3.50
N GLU A 384 -4.27 -13.42 -2.46
CA GLU A 384 -5.36 -14.24 -1.95
C GLU A 384 -6.48 -14.42 -2.99
N ALA A 385 -6.82 -13.39 -3.77
CA ALA A 385 -7.74 -13.52 -4.90
C ALA A 385 -7.21 -14.45 -5.99
N ASN A 386 -5.93 -14.32 -6.35
CA ASN A 386 -5.27 -15.23 -7.30
C ASN A 386 -5.33 -16.70 -6.81
N LEU A 387 -5.14 -16.94 -5.52
CA LEU A 387 -5.26 -18.28 -4.91
C LEU A 387 -6.68 -18.82 -4.98
N ARG A 388 -7.68 -18.02 -4.60
CA ARG A 388 -9.09 -18.43 -4.65
C ARG A 388 -9.48 -18.81 -6.06
N HIS A 389 -9.15 -17.96 -7.04
CA HIS A 389 -9.42 -18.24 -8.44
C HIS A 389 -8.72 -19.52 -8.93
N LEU A 390 -7.45 -19.73 -8.57
CA LEU A 390 -6.72 -20.95 -8.91
C LEU A 390 -7.37 -22.21 -8.32
N ARG A 391 -7.99 -22.10 -7.15
CA ARG A 391 -8.67 -23.19 -6.44
C ARG A 391 -10.15 -23.35 -6.83
N GLY A 392 -10.70 -22.40 -7.60
CA GLY A 392 -12.14 -22.32 -7.88
C GLY A 392 -12.98 -22.02 -6.64
N GLU A 393 -12.41 -21.28 -5.68
CA GLU A 393 -13.10 -20.80 -4.48
C GLU A 393 -13.87 -19.51 -4.77
N ASP A 394 -14.94 -19.26 -4.00
CA ASP A 394 -15.74 -18.05 -4.11
C ASP A 394 -14.97 -16.81 -3.63
N GLU A 395 -15.17 -15.67 -4.28
CA GLU A 395 -14.59 -14.40 -3.85
C GLU A 395 -15.24 -13.84 -2.59
N PRO A 396 -14.51 -13.03 -1.79
CA PRO A 396 -15.05 -12.41 -0.60
C PRO A 396 -16.13 -11.41 -1.01
N GLY A 397 -17.38 -11.79 -0.76
CA GLY A 397 -18.54 -10.93 -0.85
C GLY A 397 -19.31 -10.98 0.46
N ALA A 398 -20.22 -10.02 0.64
CA ALA A 398 -21.27 -10.23 1.63
C ALA A 398 -22.01 -11.52 1.26
N ASP A 399 -22.37 -12.34 2.25
CA ASP A 399 -23.08 -13.57 1.97
C ASP A 399 -24.29 -13.26 1.07
N TRP A 400 -24.61 -14.17 0.15
CA TRP A 400 -25.73 -13.99 -0.77
C TRP A 400 -27.00 -13.48 -0.05
N TRP A 401 -27.19 -13.92 1.20
CA TRP A 401 -28.27 -13.50 2.07
C TRP A 401 -28.26 -12.02 2.42
N SER A 402 -27.13 -11.40 2.74
CA SER A 402 -27.03 -10.01 3.19
C SER A 402 -27.20 -9.02 2.04
N CYS A 403 -26.82 -9.37 0.82
CA CYS A 403 -27.12 -8.55 -0.36
C CYS A 403 -28.59 -8.61 -0.77
N HIS A 404 -29.21 -9.79 -0.74
CA HIS A 404 -30.60 -9.95 -1.16
C HIS A 404 -31.60 -9.66 -0.04
N TRP A 405 -31.17 -9.63 1.23
CA TRP A 405 -32.04 -9.25 2.34
C TRP A 405 -32.47 -7.80 2.27
N GLN A 406 -31.67 -6.85 1.81
CA GLN A 406 -32.10 -5.45 1.78
C GLN A 406 -33.33 -5.20 0.88
N PRO A 407 -33.39 -5.69 -0.37
CA PRO A 407 -34.62 -5.57 -1.16
C PRO A 407 -35.76 -6.45 -0.62
N VAL A 408 -35.48 -7.67 -0.14
CA VAL A 408 -36.54 -8.56 0.42
C VAL A 408 -37.11 -8.01 1.72
N THR A 409 -36.28 -7.43 2.59
CA THR A 409 -36.72 -6.70 3.78
C THR A 409 -37.41 -5.42 3.40
N ALA A 410 -36.88 -4.59 2.50
CA ALA A 410 -37.58 -3.37 2.07
C ALA A 410 -38.97 -3.69 1.51
N ILE A 411 -39.13 -4.75 0.71
CA ILE A 411 -40.43 -5.19 0.18
C ILE A 411 -41.33 -5.74 1.29
N SER A 412 -40.79 -6.58 2.19
CA SER A 412 -41.59 -7.19 3.27
C SER A 412 -41.94 -6.20 4.39
N THR A 413 -41.04 -5.29 4.77
CA THR A 413 -41.30 -4.20 5.72
C THR A 413 -42.23 -3.16 5.13
N SER A 414 -42.15 -2.85 3.82
CA SER A 414 -43.13 -1.97 3.18
C SER A 414 -44.51 -2.61 3.18
N SER A 415 -44.61 -3.91 2.88
CA SER A 415 -45.87 -4.64 2.92
C SER A 415 -46.44 -4.73 4.34
N LEU A 416 -45.60 -5.02 5.34
CA LEU A 416 -45.99 -5.03 6.74
C LEU A 416 -46.38 -3.63 7.23
N LEU A 417 -45.65 -2.58 6.84
CA LEU A 417 -45.98 -1.20 7.18
C LEU A 417 -47.33 -0.80 6.59
N VAL A 418 -47.63 -1.18 5.34
CA VAL A 418 -48.94 -0.96 4.72
C VAL A 418 -50.04 -1.71 5.48
N ILE A 419 -49.80 -2.97 5.87
CA ILE A 419 -50.73 -3.76 6.68
C ILE A 419 -50.94 -3.11 8.05
N PHE A 420 -49.88 -2.71 8.74
CA PHE A 420 -49.93 -2.04 10.05
C PHE A 420 -50.62 -0.68 9.98
N CYS A 421 -50.32 0.14 8.97
CA CYS A 421 -51.00 1.41 8.74
C CYS A 421 -52.48 1.21 8.43
N SER A 422 -52.83 0.20 7.62
CA SER A 422 -54.22 -0.14 7.31
C SER A 422 -54.99 -0.63 8.55
N LEU A 423 -54.37 -1.50 9.35
CA LEU A 423 -54.89 -1.94 10.65
C LEU A 423 -55.03 -0.78 11.62
N TYR A 424 -54.04 0.11 11.69
CA TYR A 424 -54.06 1.28 12.55
C TYR A 424 -55.19 2.23 12.16
N VAL A 425 -55.36 2.54 10.87
CA VAL A 425 -56.47 3.35 10.36
C VAL A 425 -57.81 2.67 10.64
N PHE A 426 -57.91 1.36 10.42
CA PHE A 426 -59.12 0.60 10.73
C PHE A 426 -59.47 0.66 12.22
N LEU A 427 -58.50 0.47 13.11
CA LEU A 427 -58.69 0.55 14.56
C LEU A 427 -59.06 1.97 15.02
N MET A 428 -58.45 3.00 14.43
CA MET A 428 -58.80 4.41 14.69
C MET A 428 -60.23 4.73 14.26
N CYS A 429 -60.68 4.24 13.10
CA CYS A 429 -62.05 4.39 12.64
C CYS A 429 -63.06 3.59 13.50
N ARG A 430 -62.66 2.41 14.00
CA ARG A 430 -63.51 1.52 14.80
C ARG A 430 -63.70 1.99 16.24
N TYR A 431 -62.69 2.66 16.82
CA TYR A 431 -62.64 3.08 18.23
C TYR A 431 -62.16 4.54 18.42
N PRO A 432 -62.82 5.53 17.80
CA PRO A 432 -62.37 6.93 17.83
C PRO A 432 -62.27 7.50 19.25
N ASP A 433 -63.19 7.10 20.13
CA ASP A 433 -63.31 7.67 21.49
C ASP A 433 -62.23 7.17 22.45
N HIS A 434 -61.64 6.00 22.21
CA HIS A 434 -60.60 5.43 23.06
C HIS A 434 -59.20 5.89 22.67
N TRP A 435 -58.94 6.03 21.37
CA TRP A 435 -57.62 6.37 20.85
C TRP A 435 -57.30 7.85 20.97
N GLY A 436 -58.27 8.74 20.69
CA GLY A 436 -58.08 10.17 20.84
C GLY A 436 -57.68 10.54 22.28
N VAL A 437 -58.39 10.01 23.27
CA VAL A 437 -58.13 10.30 24.68
C VAL A 437 -56.77 9.78 25.13
N TRP A 438 -56.39 8.57 24.73
CA TRP A 438 -55.10 7.97 25.09
C TRP A 438 -53.91 8.69 24.43
N PHE A 439 -53.98 8.98 23.12
CA PHE A 439 -52.92 9.65 22.39
C PHE A 439 -52.71 11.09 22.90
N TRP A 440 -53.78 11.86 23.06
CA TRP A 440 -53.68 13.21 23.64
C TRP A 440 -53.25 13.17 25.12
N GLY A 441 -53.51 12.09 25.84
CA GLY A 441 -52.95 11.82 27.16
C GLY A 441 -51.43 11.68 27.13
N GLN A 442 -50.90 10.84 26.23
CA GLN A 442 -49.46 10.63 26.06
C GLN A 442 -48.75 11.91 25.58
N VAL A 443 -49.32 12.65 24.63
CA VAL A 443 -48.76 13.92 24.15
C VAL A 443 -48.69 14.96 25.28
N ARG A 444 -49.73 15.05 26.13
CA ARG A 444 -49.71 15.94 27.30
C ARG A 444 -48.66 15.50 28.32
N ALA A 445 -48.56 14.21 28.61
CA ALA A 445 -47.54 13.66 29.51
C ALA A 445 -46.11 13.91 28.98
N TYR A 446 -45.89 13.75 27.68
CA TYR A 446 -44.61 14.03 27.03
C TYR A 446 -44.25 15.51 27.13
N LYS A 447 -45.17 16.42 26.78
CA LYS A 447 -44.96 17.86 26.91
C LYS A 447 -44.62 18.28 28.34
N ALA A 448 -45.27 17.66 29.34
CA ALA A 448 -44.97 17.89 30.75
C ALA A 448 -43.56 17.42 31.13
N ARG A 449 -43.10 16.25 30.66
CA ARG A 449 -41.72 15.76 30.89
C ARG A 449 -40.67 16.67 30.26
N VAL A 450 -40.92 17.13 29.02
CA VAL A 450 -40.01 18.05 28.33
C VAL A 450 -39.92 19.40 29.05
N ALA A 451 -41.06 19.93 29.52
CA ALA A 451 -41.08 21.16 30.31
C ALA A 451 -40.30 21.01 31.63
N ALA A 452 -40.51 19.92 32.37
CA ALA A 452 -39.79 19.63 33.61
C ALA A 452 -38.28 19.47 33.41
N ARG A 453 -37.86 18.84 32.31
CA ARG A 453 -36.45 18.73 31.94
C ARG A 453 -35.84 20.11 31.65
N LYS A 454 -36.54 20.96 30.91
CA LYS A 454 -36.09 22.31 30.60
C LYS A 454 -35.94 23.17 31.86
N GLU A 455 -36.90 23.07 32.79
CA GLU A 455 -36.82 23.75 34.10
C GLU A 455 -35.63 23.24 34.93
N GLY A 456 -35.37 21.93 34.92
CA GLY A 456 -34.20 21.34 35.58
C GLY A 456 -32.86 21.80 34.97
N GLU A 457 -32.78 21.91 33.64
CA GLU A 457 -31.60 22.43 32.94
C GLU A 457 -31.38 23.93 33.21
N GLU A 458 -32.44 24.72 33.31
CA GLU A 458 -32.35 26.14 33.69
C GLU A 458 -31.89 26.31 35.14
N ARG A 459 -32.43 25.53 36.09
CA ARG A 459 -31.99 25.52 37.49
C ARG A 459 -30.52 25.11 37.64
N GLY A 460 -30.09 24.07 36.92
CA GLY A 460 -28.69 23.66 36.92
C GLY A 460 -27.72 24.71 36.37
N ARG A 461 -28.15 25.50 35.37
CA ARG A 461 -27.35 26.65 34.87
C ARG A 461 -27.28 27.79 35.87
N GLU A 462 -28.34 28.06 36.61
CA GLU A 462 -28.34 29.09 37.66
C GLU A 462 -27.43 28.69 38.83
N GLU A 463 -27.48 27.43 39.26
CA GLU A 463 -26.58 26.89 40.30
C GLU A 463 -25.11 26.92 39.85
N ALA A 464 -24.81 26.55 38.60
CA ALA A 464 -23.46 26.64 38.05
C ALA A 464 -22.96 28.10 37.96
N ARG A 465 -23.83 29.06 37.61
CA ARG A 465 -23.48 30.49 37.67
C ARG A 465 -23.23 30.95 39.09
N ALA A 466 -24.07 30.56 40.06
CA ALA A 466 -23.88 30.94 41.46
C ALA A 466 -22.55 30.40 42.01
N TYR A 467 -22.15 29.20 41.62
CA TYR A 467 -20.85 28.63 41.97
C TYR A 467 -19.68 29.43 41.38
N LEU A 468 -19.73 29.72 40.06
CA LEU A 468 -18.67 30.44 39.37
C LEU A 468 -18.53 31.91 39.82
N TYR A 469 -19.62 32.58 40.19
CA TYR A 469 -19.58 33.96 40.68
C TYR A 469 -19.36 34.08 42.19
N GLY A 470 -19.63 33.01 42.96
CA GLY A 470 -19.32 32.94 44.40
C GLY A 470 -17.83 32.83 44.69
N GLU A 471 -17.06 32.16 43.84
CA GLU A 471 -15.59 32.06 43.97
C GLU A 471 -14.85 33.36 43.62
N ALA A 472 -15.43 34.20 42.75
CA ALA A 472 -14.79 35.44 42.29
C ALA A 472 -14.79 36.58 43.33
N GLN A 473 -15.53 36.46 44.44
CA GLN A 473 -15.55 37.47 45.51
C GLN A 473 -14.78 37.06 46.78
N GLY A 474 -14.13 35.89 46.79
CA GLY A 474 -13.39 35.37 47.95
C GLY A 474 -11.86 35.40 47.87
N ALA A 475 -11.26 35.68 46.71
CA ALA A 475 -9.80 35.61 46.53
C ALA A 475 -9.08 36.92 46.93
N GLY A 476 -9.09 37.21 48.24
CA GLY A 476 -8.11 38.12 48.84
C GLY A 476 -6.81 37.36 49.15
N ASN A 477 -5.70 37.80 48.55
CA ASN A 477 -4.31 37.49 48.88
C ASN A 477 -4.01 36.05 49.35
N MET A 478 -3.67 35.15 48.40
CA MET A 478 -2.83 34.00 48.71
C MET A 478 -1.46 34.14 48.04
N ASP A 479 -0.47 34.23 48.92
CA ASP A 479 0.97 34.31 48.72
C ASP A 479 1.49 33.06 48.00
N MET A 480 2.05 33.23 46.81
CA MET A 480 2.70 32.15 46.06
C MET A 480 4.17 32.01 46.47
N SER A 481 4.40 31.34 47.59
CA SER A 481 5.69 30.73 47.90
C SER A 481 5.60 29.20 47.76
N MET A 482 6.15 28.67 46.67
CA MET A 482 6.32 27.23 46.46
C MET A 482 7.54 26.73 47.25
N PRO A 483 7.42 25.67 48.08
CA PRO A 483 8.58 25.00 48.64
C PRO A 483 9.13 23.94 47.68
N GLN A 484 10.45 24.03 47.43
CA GLN A 484 11.27 22.96 46.83
C GLN A 484 11.32 21.73 47.74
N GLN A 485 11.02 20.54 47.21
CA GLN A 485 11.59 19.28 47.68
C GLN A 485 11.81 18.33 46.50
N ILE A 486 13.08 18.06 46.20
CA ILE A 486 13.57 17.04 45.27
C ILE A 486 13.94 15.81 46.11
N PRO A 487 13.44 14.60 45.81
CA PRO A 487 13.95 13.37 46.43
C PRO A 487 15.25 12.89 45.74
N PRO A 488 16.26 12.40 46.48
CA PRO A 488 17.48 11.86 45.89
C PRO A 488 17.36 10.36 45.62
N GLY A 489 17.86 9.91 44.46
CA GLY A 489 18.34 8.53 44.30
C GLY A 489 17.85 7.80 43.06
N ILE A 490 18.49 8.03 41.90
CA ILE A 490 18.70 7.01 40.87
C ILE A 490 20.12 7.21 40.31
N ALA A 491 20.94 6.16 40.37
CA ALA A 491 22.31 6.12 39.88
C ALA A 491 22.38 6.12 38.34
N PRO A 492 23.49 6.60 37.73
CA PRO A 492 23.63 6.63 36.28
C PRO A 492 23.93 5.22 35.75
N ILE A 493 23.12 4.73 34.81
CA ILE A 493 23.47 3.56 34.00
C ILE A 493 24.39 4.03 32.87
N ALA A 494 25.50 3.31 32.75
CA ALA A 494 26.58 3.55 31.81
C ALA A 494 26.13 3.47 30.35
N ALA A 495 26.69 4.36 29.54
CA ALA A 495 26.84 4.16 28.12
C ALA A 495 27.79 2.98 27.87
N TYR A 496 27.36 1.98 27.09
CA TYR A 496 28.13 1.22 26.09
C TYR A 496 27.37 -0.05 25.69
N GLY A 497 27.20 -0.27 24.39
CA GLY A 497 27.26 -1.60 23.79
C GLY A 497 25.93 -2.32 23.53
N ASN A 498 25.57 -2.35 22.24
CA ASN A 498 24.68 -3.30 21.57
C ASN A 498 23.16 -3.13 21.79
N PRO A 499 22.40 -3.13 20.68
CA PRO A 499 21.38 -4.16 20.60
C PRO A 499 21.35 -4.84 19.22
N GLN A 500 21.68 -6.13 19.21
CA GLN A 500 20.82 -7.11 18.55
C GLN A 500 19.44 -6.95 19.19
N ALA A 501 18.65 -6.02 18.65
CA ALA A 501 17.24 -6.01 18.90
C ALA A 501 16.68 -7.22 18.15
N ASP A 502 16.19 -8.19 18.92
CA ASP A 502 15.19 -9.14 18.48
C ASP A 502 13.98 -8.34 17.97
N TYR A 503 14.04 -7.87 16.72
CA TYR A 503 12.87 -7.55 15.94
C TYR A 503 12.21 -8.90 15.61
N ALA A 504 11.51 -9.45 16.59
CA ALA A 504 10.38 -10.29 16.27
C ALA A 504 9.48 -9.41 15.40
N TYR A 505 9.48 -9.71 14.09
CA TYR A 505 8.45 -9.25 13.17
C TYR A 505 7.10 -9.34 13.89
N PRO A 506 6.16 -8.40 13.69
CA PRO A 506 4.79 -8.79 13.88
C PRO A 506 4.58 -9.98 12.93
N ALA A 507 4.56 -11.20 13.50
CA ALA A 507 3.94 -12.31 12.82
C ALA A 507 2.59 -11.76 12.41
N TYR A 508 2.38 -11.67 11.08
CA TYR A 508 1.09 -11.25 10.54
C TYR A 508 0.03 -11.94 11.39
N PRO A 509 -0.83 -11.20 12.11
CA PRO A 509 -1.85 -11.86 12.89
C PRO A 509 -2.59 -12.75 11.91
N PRO A 510 -2.69 -14.07 12.15
CA PRO A 510 -3.59 -14.88 11.35
C PRO A 510 -4.94 -14.16 11.42
N TYR A 511 -5.55 -13.94 10.26
CA TYR A 511 -6.86 -13.32 10.17
C TYR A 511 -7.74 -13.87 11.30
N PRO A 512 -8.52 -13.04 12.01
CA PRO A 512 -9.57 -13.59 12.83
C PRO A 512 -10.40 -14.48 11.90
N GLN A 513 -10.32 -15.80 12.11
CA GLN A 513 -11.17 -16.73 11.41
C GLN A 513 -12.57 -16.19 11.59
N GLN A 514 -13.26 -15.87 10.49
CA GLN A 514 -14.66 -15.52 10.57
C GLN A 514 -15.32 -16.60 11.43
N PRO A 515 -16.13 -16.23 12.45
CA PRO A 515 -16.76 -17.22 13.29
C PRO A 515 -17.54 -18.15 12.38
N GLN A 516 -17.06 -19.38 12.24
CA GLN A 516 -17.83 -20.45 11.64
C GLN A 516 -19.05 -20.60 12.55
N GLY A 517 -20.14 -19.95 12.16
CA GLY A 517 -21.42 -20.03 12.82
C GLY A 517 -21.89 -21.48 12.76
N LYS A 518 -21.48 -22.28 13.75
CA LYS A 518 -22.11 -23.54 14.08
C LYS A 518 -23.52 -23.21 14.57
N PHE A 519 -24.48 -23.14 13.65
CA PHE A 519 -25.88 -23.29 14.03
C PHE A 519 -26.08 -24.73 14.47
N GLN A 520 -25.88 -24.96 15.76
CA GLN A 520 -26.29 -26.16 16.44
C GLN A 520 -27.83 -26.17 16.44
N LYS A 521 -28.35 -27.08 15.63
CA LYS A 521 -29.77 -27.40 15.47
C LYS A 521 -30.35 -27.73 16.85
N PHE A 522 -31.11 -26.81 17.45
CA PHE A 522 -32.02 -27.18 18.53
C PHE A 522 -33.28 -27.77 17.89
N ALA A 523 -33.30 -29.09 17.82
CA ALA A 523 -34.53 -29.85 17.80
C ALA A 523 -34.59 -30.64 19.12
N GLU A 524 -35.80 -30.67 19.69
CA GLU A 524 -36.25 -31.50 20.83
C GLU A 524 -35.88 -30.97 22.23
N THR A 525 -36.85 -30.38 22.95
CA THR A 525 -37.76 -31.12 23.86
C THR A 525 -38.80 -30.19 24.51
N GLU A 526 -40.04 -30.72 24.61
CA GLU A 526 -41.28 -30.26 25.29
C GLU A 526 -42.05 -29.04 24.77
#